data_AF-A0A6V7R8P4-F1
#
_entry.id   AF-A0A6V7R8P4-F1
#
_cell.length_a   1.000
_cell.length_b   1.000
_cell.length_c   1.000
_cell.angle_alpha   90.00
_cell.angle_beta   90.00
_cell.angle_gamma   90.00
#
_symmetry.space_group_name_H-M   'P 1'
#
loop_
_entity.id
_entity.type
_entity.pdbx_description
1 polymer ?
#
loop_
_entity_poly.entity_id
_entity_poly.type
_entity_poly.pdbx_seq_one_letter_code
_entity_poly.pdbx_strand_id
1 'polypeptide(L)'
;MRIPFVPKDIEINQDRYDFIKEYRGGGFMLMAGSAFWLMAFILTYVLPDTVIGEFYLWGGLLIPLFGWLLFKVMRMSAEPNQYSSLVGFASSITAVCIPVLLLVKELDPYMLLAVLCIINAAHLVILCWVHLDYLYFILVMLGVSLGFLFINTIPEPQVHFLALIWGFISLVTGVIIHSSTQKPLTGYDFSIKE
;
A
#
# COMPACT_ATOMS: atom_id res chain seq x y z
N MET A 1 -0.90 -14.68 4.97
CA MET A 1 -1.61 -15.16 6.19
C MET A 1 -3.07 -15.43 5.84
N ARG A 2 -3.66 -16.54 6.32
CA ARG A 2 -5.07 -16.90 6.04
C ARG A 2 -6.04 -15.87 6.62
N ILE A 3 -7.08 -15.50 5.87
CA ILE A 3 -8.18 -14.68 6.36
C ILE A 3 -9.05 -15.55 7.29
N PRO A 4 -9.23 -15.18 8.56
CA PRO A 4 -9.85 -16.07 9.54
C PRO A 4 -11.33 -16.36 9.23
N PHE A 5 -12.01 -15.45 8.55
CA PHE A 5 -13.44 -15.51 8.23
C PHE A 5 -13.75 -16.19 6.88
N VAL A 6 -12.73 -16.52 6.09
CA VAL A 6 -12.89 -17.31 4.86
C VAL A 6 -12.84 -18.79 5.25
N PRO A 7 -13.65 -19.68 4.63
CA PRO A 7 -13.54 -21.12 4.83
C PRO A 7 -12.11 -21.63 4.59
N LYS A 8 -11.75 -22.78 5.18
CA LYS A 8 -10.45 -23.40 4.90
C LYS A 8 -10.40 -23.94 3.48
N ASP A 9 -11.48 -24.60 3.07
CA ASP A 9 -11.70 -25.13 1.73
C ASP A 9 -12.22 -24.03 0.81
N ILE A 10 -11.38 -23.57 -0.11
CA ILE A 10 -11.76 -22.53 -1.10
C ILE A 10 -11.57 -23.03 -2.52
N GLU A 11 -12.55 -22.73 -3.38
CA GLU A 11 -12.41 -22.86 -4.82
C GLU A 11 -11.92 -21.52 -5.38
N ILE A 12 -10.82 -21.55 -6.14
CA ILE A 12 -10.17 -20.37 -6.71
C ILE A 12 -10.03 -20.51 -8.22
N ASN A 13 -10.38 -19.48 -8.98
CA ASN A 13 -10.14 -19.44 -10.43
C ASN A 13 -8.63 -19.46 -10.74
N GLN A 14 -8.23 -20.19 -11.78
CA GLN A 14 -6.84 -20.27 -12.25
C GLN A 14 -6.21 -18.88 -12.42
N ASP A 15 -6.90 -17.94 -13.08
CA ASP A 15 -6.45 -16.55 -13.27
C ASP A 15 -6.02 -15.86 -11.97
N ARG A 16 -6.75 -16.09 -10.87
CA ARG A 16 -6.46 -15.47 -9.58
C ARG A 16 -5.24 -16.10 -8.94
N TYR A 17 -5.13 -17.43 -9.03
CA TYR A 17 -4.00 -18.16 -8.50
C TYR A 17 -2.70 -17.69 -9.17
N ASP A 18 -2.71 -17.61 -10.51
CA ASP A 18 -1.58 -17.13 -11.30
C ASP A 18 -1.26 -15.67 -10.96
N PHE A 19 -2.28 -14.80 -10.86
CA PHE A 19 -2.08 -13.42 -10.41
C PHE A 19 -1.33 -13.33 -9.07
N ILE A 20 -1.79 -14.08 -8.06
CA ILE A 20 -1.19 -14.05 -6.72
C ILE A 20 0.27 -14.50 -6.78
N LYS A 21 0.54 -15.58 -7.52
CA LYS A 21 1.86 -16.18 -7.67
C LYS A 21 2.83 -15.25 -8.43
N GLU A 22 2.41 -14.74 -9.58
CA GLU A 22 3.23 -13.95 -10.49
C GLU A 22 3.54 -12.56 -9.92
N TYR A 23 2.55 -11.91 -9.29
CA TYR A 23 2.73 -10.63 -8.62
C TYR A 23 3.28 -10.76 -7.19
N ARG A 24 3.58 -11.99 -6.73
CA ARG A 24 4.10 -12.30 -5.38
C ARG A 24 3.34 -11.57 -4.29
N GLY A 25 2.02 -11.67 -4.36
CA GLY A 25 1.12 -11.06 -3.38
C GLY A 25 1.10 -9.54 -3.39
N GLY A 26 1.74 -8.86 -4.35
CA GLY A 26 1.83 -7.40 -4.40
C GLY A 26 2.89 -6.80 -3.46
N GLY A 27 3.73 -7.61 -2.82
CA GLY A 27 4.72 -7.13 -1.84
C GLY A 27 5.73 -6.12 -2.39
N PHE A 28 6.05 -6.19 -3.69
CA PHE A 28 6.93 -5.22 -4.35
C PHE A 28 6.32 -3.81 -4.44
N MET A 29 4.99 -3.69 -4.55
CA MET A 29 4.32 -2.39 -4.54
C MET A 29 4.35 -1.76 -3.14
N LEU A 30 4.26 -2.56 -2.08
CA LEU A 30 4.46 -2.07 -0.71
C LEU A 30 5.90 -1.58 -0.50
N MET A 31 6.89 -2.29 -1.05
CA MET A 31 8.28 -1.83 -1.05
C MET A 31 8.45 -0.51 -1.83
N ALA A 32 7.81 -0.37 -3.00
CA ALA A 32 7.80 0.89 -3.74
C ALA A 32 7.14 2.04 -2.94
N GLY A 33 6.01 1.77 -2.29
CA GLY A 33 5.34 2.71 -1.40
C GLY A 33 6.22 3.11 -0.22
N SER A 34 6.96 2.16 0.37
CA SER A 34 7.90 2.44 1.46
C SER A 34 9.00 3.41 1.04
N ALA A 35 9.48 3.33 -0.21
CA ALA A 35 10.45 4.28 -0.73
C ALA A 35 9.88 5.71 -0.79
N PHE A 36 8.61 5.87 -1.20
CA PHE A 36 7.93 7.17 -1.14
C PHE A 36 7.87 7.71 0.29
N TRP A 37 7.44 6.89 1.26
CA TRP A 37 7.28 7.31 2.65
C TRP A 37 8.62 7.63 3.33
N LEU A 38 9.65 6.82 3.11
CA LEU A 38 10.99 7.11 3.63
C LEU A 38 11.60 8.35 2.97
N MET A 39 11.37 8.54 1.67
CA MET A 39 11.78 9.76 0.97
C MET A 39 11.03 11.00 1.48
N ALA A 40 9.72 10.90 1.75
CA ALA A 40 8.95 11.97 2.39
C ALA A 40 9.57 12.40 3.73
N PHE A 41 9.96 11.43 4.57
CA PHE A 41 10.63 11.71 5.84
C PHE A 41 11.98 12.43 5.63
N ILE A 42 12.84 11.89 4.76
CA ILE A 42 14.17 12.47 4.48
C ILE A 42 14.03 13.90 3.93
N LEU A 43 13.14 14.10 2.96
CA LEU A 43 12.95 15.39 2.29
C LEU A 43 12.38 16.46 3.22
N THR A 44 11.67 16.08 4.30
CA THR A 44 11.15 17.03 5.29
C THR A 44 12.27 17.80 6.00
N TYR A 45 13.49 17.24 6.09
CA TYR A 45 14.64 17.93 6.70
C TYR A 45 15.48 18.72 5.71
N VAL A 46 15.22 18.60 4.41
CA VAL A 46 16.05 19.18 3.34
C VAL A 46 15.29 20.24 2.56
N LEU A 47 13.98 20.11 2.43
CA LEU A 47 13.13 20.98 1.62
C LEU A 47 12.30 21.93 2.50
N PRO A 48 11.92 23.11 1.98
CA PRO A 48 10.94 23.98 2.63
C PRO A 48 9.55 23.34 2.74
N ASP A 49 8.78 23.75 3.76
CA ASP A 49 7.42 23.26 4.05
C ASP A 49 6.45 23.34 2.86
N THR A 50 6.60 24.36 2.02
CA THR A 50 5.79 24.51 0.80
C THR A 50 6.07 23.42 -0.23
N VAL A 51 7.34 23.08 -0.42
CA VAL A 51 7.78 22.08 -1.41
C VAL A 51 7.48 20.67 -0.93
N ILE A 52 7.67 20.40 0.37
CA ILE A 52 7.35 19.08 0.93
C ILE A 52 5.85 18.78 0.87
N GLY A 53 4.99 19.80 1.07
CA GLY A 53 3.55 19.66 0.89
C GLY A 53 3.16 19.28 -0.55
N GLU A 54 3.82 19.85 -1.56
CA GLU A 54 3.64 19.41 -2.96
C GLU A 54 4.14 17.97 -3.18
N PHE A 55 5.26 17.60 -2.55
CA PHE A 55 5.77 16.24 -2.64
C PHE A 55 4.78 15.22 -2.05
N TYR A 56 4.09 15.53 -0.95
CA TYR A 56 3.07 14.64 -0.38
C TYR A 56 1.89 14.43 -1.34
N LEU A 57 1.48 15.47 -2.07
CA LEU A 57 0.38 15.40 -3.04
C LEU A 57 0.75 14.63 -4.32
N TRP A 58 1.89 15.01 -4.92
CA TRP A 58 2.25 14.55 -6.26
C TRP A 58 3.25 13.40 -6.26
N GLY A 59 4.09 13.29 -5.24
CA GLY A 59 5.12 12.26 -5.14
C GLY A 59 4.55 10.85 -5.12
N GLY A 60 3.33 10.66 -4.63
CA GLY A 60 2.62 9.37 -4.66
C GLY A 60 2.37 8.84 -6.08
N LEU A 61 2.30 9.73 -7.08
CA LEU A 61 2.13 9.34 -8.50
C LEU A 61 3.37 8.65 -9.08
N LEU A 62 4.51 8.73 -8.39
CA LEU A 62 5.74 8.02 -8.77
C LEU A 62 5.75 6.57 -8.28
N ILE A 63 4.86 6.19 -7.35
CA ILE A 63 4.83 4.84 -6.78
C ILE A 63 4.62 3.76 -7.86
N PRO A 64 3.68 3.90 -8.84
CA PRO A 64 3.55 2.93 -9.92
C PRO A 64 4.82 2.78 -10.75
N LEU A 65 5.56 3.87 -10.99
CA LEU A 65 6.83 3.83 -11.71
C LEU A 65 7.89 3.06 -10.92
N PHE A 66 8.04 3.36 -9.62
CA PHE A 66 8.96 2.60 -8.75
C PHE A 66 8.56 1.14 -8.61
N GLY A 67 7.27 0.85 -8.53
CA GLY A 67 6.73 -0.51 -8.53
C GLY A 67 7.08 -1.26 -9.80
N TRP A 68 6.91 -0.64 -10.96
CA TRP A 68 7.30 -1.21 -12.25
C TRP A 68 8.81 -1.47 -12.34
N LEU A 69 9.64 -0.53 -11.87
CA LEU A 69 11.10 -0.72 -11.80
C LEU A 69 11.47 -1.89 -10.90
N LEU A 70 10.90 -1.98 -9.69
CA LEU A 70 11.13 -3.10 -8.77
C LEU A 70 10.67 -4.43 -9.39
N PHE A 71 9.52 -4.45 -10.06
CA PHE A 71 9.02 -5.63 -10.75
C PHE A 71 10.04 -6.14 -11.80
N LYS A 72 10.64 -5.23 -12.58
CA LYS A 72 11.68 -5.57 -13.56
C LYS A 72 12.98 -6.03 -12.90
N VAL A 73 13.45 -5.33 -11.86
CA VAL A 73 14.67 -5.70 -11.11
C VAL A 73 14.53 -7.07 -10.46
N MET A 74 13.34 -7.39 -9.94
CA MET A 74 13.01 -8.69 -9.34
C MET A 74 12.74 -9.78 -10.38
N ARG A 75 12.87 -9.47 -11.68
CA ARG A 75 12.65 -10.38 -12.82
C ARG A 75 11.29 -11.08 -12.75
N MET A 76 10.27 -10.35 -12.31
CA MET A 76 8.90 -10.85 -12.29
C MET A 76 8.33 -10.77 -13.71
N SER A 77 7.45 -11.71 -14.03
CA SER A 77 6.72 -11.77 -15.29
C SER A 77 5.29 -12.12 -14.93
N ALA A 78 4.34 -11.38 -15.50
CA ALA A 78 2.93 -11.60 -15.26
C ALA A 78 2.13 -11.19 -16.49
N GLU A 79 1.14 -12.01 -16.83
CA GLU A 79 0.19 -11.68 -17.91
C GLU A 79 -0.93 -10.76 -17.36
N PRO A 80 -1.36 -9.74 -18.11
CA PRO A 80 -2.47 -8.90 -17.70
C PRO A 80 -3.75 -9.72 -17.55
N ASN A 81 -4.41 -9.60 -16.39
CA ASN A 81 -5.72 -10.19 -16.16
C ASN A 81 -6.63 -9.21 -15.41
N GLN A 82 -7.87 -9.63 -15.15
CA GLN A 82 -8.88 -8.83 -14.45
C GLN A 82 -8.40 -8.31 -13.08
N TYR A 83 -7.57 -9.07 -12.37
CA TYR A 83 -7.03 -8.68 -11.06
C TYR A 83 -5.95 -7.61 -11.20
N SER A 84 -5.12 -7.67 -12.24
CA SER A 84 -4.15 -6.62 -12.56
C SER A 84 -4.84 -5.27 -12.80
N SER A 85 -5.96 -5.26 -13.55
CA SER A 85 -6.76 -4.05 -13.78
C SER A 85 -7.39 -3.52 -12.48
N LEU A 86 -7.93 -4.42 -11.64
CA LEU A 86 -8.53 -4.03 -10.36
C LEU A 86 -7.49 -3.43 -9.40
N VAL A 87 -6.29 -4.00 -9.32
CA VAL A 87 -5.19 -3.47 -8.50
C VAL A 87 -4.68 -2.14 -9.06
N GLY A 88 -4.59 -1.99 -10.39
CA GLY A 88 -4.28 -0.72 -11.04
C GLY A 88 -5.28 0.37 -10.68
N PHE A 89 -6.58 0.07 -10.77
CA PHE A 89 -7.65 0.99 -10.35
C PHE A 89 -7.54 1.33 -8.86
N ALA A 90 -7.37 0.34 -7.98
CA ALA A 90 -7.22 0.56 -6.54
C ALA A 90 -6.02 1.45 -6.20
N SER A 91 -4.90 1.29 -6.91
CA SER A 91 -3.69 2.09 -6.72
C SER A 91 -3.87 3.55 -7.16
N SER A 92 -4.86 3.84 -8.01
CA SER A 92 -5.20 5.19 -8.44
C SER A 92 -6.06 5.96 -7.44
N ILE A 93 -6.45 5.36 -6.31
CA ILE A 93 -7.30 6.02 -5.30
C ILE A 93 -6.72 7.35 -4.83
N THR A 94 -5.39 7.43 -4.68
CA THR A 94 -4.74 8.66 -4.23
C THR A 94 -4.94 9.78 -5.24
N ALA A 95 -4.91 9.46 -6.54
CA ALA A 95 -5.17 10.42 -7.61
C ALA A 95 -6.64 10.89 -7.59
N VAL A 96 -7.57 9.96 -7.34
CA VAL A 96 -9.00 10.28 -7.19
C VAL A 96 -9.26 11.16 -5.96
N CYS A 97 -8.48 10.95 -4.89
CA CYS A 97 -8.58 11.72 -3.66
C CYS A 97 -7.77 13.04 -3.66
N ILE A 98 -7.09 13.40 -4.76
CA ILE A 98 -6.36 14.69 -4.86
C ILE A 98 -7.22 15.89 -4.46
N PRO A 99 -8.49 16.04 -4.90
CA PRO A 99 -9.31 17.18 -4.48
C PRO A 99 -9.51 17.26 -2.97
N VAL A 100 -9.66 16.12 -2.30
CA VAL A 100 -9.79 16.04 -0.84
C VAL A 100 -8.47 16.43 -0.18
N LEU A 101 -7.34 15.95 -0.71
CA LEU A 101 -6.02 16.28 -0.19
C LEU A 101 -5.66 17.76 -0.38
N LEU A 102 -6.08 18.38 -1.49
CA LEU A 102 -5.95 19.82 -1.72
C LEU A 102 -6.76 20.62 -0.70
N LEU A 103 -8.02 20.24 -0.47
CA LEU A 103 -8.87 20.87 0.54
C LEU A 103 -8.26 20.74 1.95
N VAL A 104 -7.73 19.57 2.31
CA VAL A 104 -7.03 19.37 3.58
C VAL A 104 -5.83 20.29 3.68
N LYS A 105 -5.00 20.39 2.64
CA LYS A 105 -3.84 21.28 2.62
C LYS A 105 -4.21 22.76 2.80
N GLU A 106 -5.33 23.19 2.23
CA GLU A 106 -5.82 24.58 2.39
C GLU A 106 -6.35 24.86 3.81
N LEU A 107 -6.99 23.87 4.44
CA LEU A 107 -7.54 24.00 5.79
C LEU A 107 -6.48 23.86 6.87
N ASP A 108 -5.66 22.81 6.79
CA ASP A 108 -4.56 22.52 7.70
C ASP A 108 -3.50 21.64 6.99
N PRO A 109 -2.36 22.22 6.58
CA PRO A 109 -1.31 21.47 5.89
C PRO A 109 -0.64 20.41 6.78
N TYR A 110 -0.71 20.52 8.11
CA TYR A 110 -0.12 19.53 9.01
C TYR A 110 -0.94 18.23 9.02
N MET A 111 -2.24 18.28 8.73
CA MET A 111 -3.07 17.07 8.63
C MET A 111 -2.83 16.28 7.34
N LEU A 112 -2.22 16.89 6.31
CA LEU A 112 -2.11 16.32 4.98
C LEU A 112 -1.48 14.92 4.99
N LEU A 113 -0.36 14.75 5.70
CA LEU A 113 0.38 13.48 5.73
C LEU A 113 -0.42 12.37 6.43
N ALA A 114 -1.18 12.72 7.47
CA ALA A 114 -2.01 11.78 8.20
C ALA A 114 -3.24 11.35 7.38
N VAL A 115 -3.90 12.29 6.71
CA VAL A 115 -5.02 11.98 5.80
C VAL A 115 -4.53 11.14 4.61
N LEU A 116 -3.36 11.45 4.06
CA LEU A 116 -2.73 10.65 3.01
C LEU A 116 -2.46 9.21 3.50
N CYS A 117 -1.99 9.04 4.74
CA CYS A 117 -1.78 7.72 5.33
C CYS A 117 -3.09 6.92 5.42
N ILE A 118 -4.20 7.55 5.84
CA ILE A 118 -5.53 6.92 5.91
C ILE A 118 -5.99 6.46 4.53
N ILE A 119 -5.91 7.34 3.52
CA ILE A 119 -6.31 7.03 2.14
C ILE A 119 -5.43 5.90 1.58
N ASN A 120 -4.12 5.97 1.81
CA ASN A 120 -3.18 4.96 1.37
C ASN A 120 -3.40 3.62 2.11
N ALA A 121 -3.75 3.62 3.38
CA ALA A 121 -4.06 2.39 4.09
C ALA A 121 -5.38 1.77 3.60
N ALA A 122 -6.41 2.58 3.34
CA ALA A 122 -7.75 2.10 2.99
C ALA A 122 -7.78 1.27 1.69
N HIS A 123 -7.00 1.60 0.66
CA HIS A 123 -7.01 0.81 -0.58
C HIS A 123 -6.39 -0.58 -0.43
N LEU A 124 -5.63 -0.84 0.64
CA LEU A 124 -5.09 -2.15 0.93
C LEU A 124 -6.19 -3.19 1.22
N VAL A 125 -7.42 -2.77 1.52
CA VAL A 125 -8.59 -3.67 1.60
C VAL A 125 -8.78 -4.42 0.28
N ILE A 126 -8.59 -3.75 -0.85
CA ILE A 126 -8.70 -4.38 -2.17
C ILE A 126 -7.58 -5.41 -2.35
N LEU A 127 -6.37 -5.12 -1.87
CA LEU A 127 -5.26 -6.08 -1.91
C LEU A 127 -5.49 -7.27 -0.99
N CYS A 128 -6.07 -7.07 0.19
CA CYS A 128 -6.48 -8.16 1.09
C CYS A 128 -7.44 -9.12 0.37
N TRP A 129 -8.41 -8.55 -0.35
CA TRP A 129 -9.34 -9.35 -1.14
C TRP A 129 -8.59 -10.06 -2.26
N VAL A 130 -7.97 -9.32 -3.19
CA VAL A 130 -7.37 -9.89 -4.40
C VAL A 130 -6.32 -10.96 -4.07
N HIS A 131 -5.40 -10.67 -3.14
CA HIS A 131 -4.31 -11.56 -2.79
C HIS A 131 -4.64 -12.62 -1.74
N LEU A 132 -5.85 -12.59 -1.16
CA LEU A 132 -6.27 -13.49 -0.09
C LEU A 132 -5.33 -13.53 1.12
N ASP A 133 -4.62 -12.42 1.37
CA ASP A 133 -3.68 -12.27 2.48
C ASP A 133 -4.22 -11.31 3.54
N TYR A 134 -4.50 -11.85 4.73
CA TYR A 134 -5.02 -11.10 5.87
C TYR A 134 -4.07 -10.01 6.39
N LEU A 135 -2.78 -10.11 6.09
CA LEU A 135 -1.80 -9.11 6.52
C LEU A 135 -2.11 -7.72 5.94
N TYR A 136 -2.71 -7.66 4.75
CA TYR A 136 -3.21 -6.40 4.19
C TYR A 136 -4.32 -5.79 5.04
N PHE A 137 -5.25 -6.58 5.58
CA PHE A 137 -6.29 -6.07 6.47
C PHE A 137 -5.70 -5.52 7.78
N ILE A 138 -4.69 -6.21 8.34
CA ILE A 138 -3.97 -5.71 9.51
C ILE A 138 -3.30 -4.36 9.20
N LEU A 139 -2.70 -4.22 8.02
CA LEU A 139 -2.12 -2.95 7.57
C LEU A 139 -3.17 -1.84 7.44
N VAL A 140 -4.36 -2.12 6.90
CA VAL A 140 -5.46 -1.15 6.82
C VAL A 140 -5.76 -0.60 8.22
N MET A 141 -6.03 -1.50 9.17
CA MET A 141 -6.38 -1.11 10.54
C MET A 141 -5.26 -0.30 11.19
N LEU A 142 -4.00 -0.71 11.00
CA LEU A 142 -2.84 -0.02 11.55
C LEU A 142 -2.65 1.37 10.93
N GLY A 143 -2.67 1.50 9.61
CA GLY A 143 -2.47 2.78 8.93
C GLY A 143 -3.59 3.78 9.21
N VAL A 144 -4.85 3.33 9.21
CA VAL A 144 -5.99 4.17 9.60
C VAL A 144 -5.87 4.62 11.06
N SER A 145 -5.55 3.70 11.98
CA SER A 145 -5.37 4.04 13.40
C SER A 145 -4.21 5.00 13.62
N LEU A 146 -3.09 4.81 12.93
CA LEU A 146 -1.94 5.72 12.98
C LEU A 146 -2.30 7.11 12.45
N GLY A 147 -3.00 7.20 11.31
CA GLY A 147 -3.46 8.47 10.77
C GLY A 147 -4.36 9.22 11.76
N PHE A 148 -5.34 8.54 12.36
CA PHE A 148 -6.18 9.17 13.39
C PHE A 148 -5.40 9.56 14.65
N LEU A 149 -4.46 8.74 15.11
CA LEU A 149 -3.61 9.08 16.26
C LEU A 149 -2.83 10.37 16.00
N PHE A 150 -2.24 10.50 14.80
CA PHE A 150 -1.47 11.67 14.41
C PHE A 150 -2.32 12.92 14.25
N ILE A 151 -3.56 12.81 13.75
CA ILE A 151 -4.51 13.93 13.67
C ILE A 151 -4.90 14.42 15.07
N ASN A 152 -5.16 13.51 16.02
CA ASN A 152 -5.81 13.87 17.28
C ASN A 152 -4.84 14.15 18.44
N THR A 153 -3.62 13.61 18.40
CA THR A 153 -2.77 13.51 19.59
C THR A 153 -1.34 14.02 19.39
N ILE A 154 -0.82 13.99 18.16
CA ILE A 154 0.59 14.28 17.91
C ILE A 154 0.79 15.76 17.56
N PRO A 155 1.74 16.47 18.20
CA PRO A 155 2.04 17.85 17.86
C PRO A 155 2.45 18.01 16.39
N GLU A 156 2.00 19.11 15.75
CA GLU A 156 2.29 19.45 14.35
C GLU A 156 3.77 19.25 13.94
N PRO A 157 4.77 19.69 14.74
CA PRO A 157 6.17 19.54 14.34
C PRO A 157 6.63 18.08 14.24
N GLN A 158 5.89 17.13 14.82
CA GLN A 158 6.25 15.71 14.87
C GLN A 158 5.50 14.87 13.83
N VAL A 159 4.59 15.47 13.06
CA VAL A 159 3.73 14.70 12.13
C VAL A 159 4.54 13.95 11.06
N HIS A 160 5.70 14.49 10.66
CA HIS A 160 6.59 13.87 9.68
C HIS A 160 7.10 12.47 10.11
N PHE A 161 7.15 12.15 11.41
CA PHE A 161 7.50 10.80 11.88
C PHE A 161 6.51 9.73 11.43
N LEU A 162 5.28 10.10 11.06
CA LEU A 162 4.33 9.17 10.46
C LEU A 162 4.91 8.55 9.18
N ALA A 163 5.59 9.34 8.36
CA ALA A 163 6.20 8.85 7.13
C ALA A 163 7.32 7.85 7.40
N LEU A 164 8.11 8.05 8.46
CA LEU A 164 9.12 7.09 8.89
C LEU A 164 8.48 5.78 9.36
N ILE A 165 7.52 5.87 10.28
CA ILE A 165 6.85 4.72 10.90
C ILE A 165 6.14 3.88 9.82
N TRP A 166 5.32 4.54 9.00
CA TRP A 166 4.57 3.88 7.95
C TRP A 166 5.47 3.36 6.83
N GLY A 167 6.56 4.06 6.52
CA GLY A 167 7.59 3.60 5.60
C GLY A 167 8.21 2.28 6.06
N PHE A 168 8.64 2.18 7.32
CA PHE A 168 9.21 0.93 7.86
C PHE A 168 8.19 -0.21 7.93
N ILE A 169 6.97 0.06 8.39
CA ILE A 169 5.89 -0.95 8.42
C ILE A 169 5.64 -1.49 7.01
N SER A 170 5.53 -0.60 6.02
CA SER A 170 5.29 -0.96 4.62
C SER A 170 6.45 -1.76 4.03
N LEU A 171 7.71 -1.39 4.35
CA LEU A 171 8.89 -2.10 3.88
C LEU A 171 8.95 -3.53 4.45
N VAL A 172 8.88 -3.65 5.77
CA VAL A 172 8.93 -4.95 6.47
C VAL A 172 7.81 -5.85 5.98
N THR A 173 6.59 -5.32 5.91
CA THR A 173 5.43 -6.10 5.48
C THR A 173 5.52 -6.45 3.99
N GLY A 174 6.00 -5.55 3.14
CA GLY A 174 6.25 -5.81 1.72
C GLY A 174 7.22 -6.97 1.51
N VAL A 175 8.32 -7.02 2.28
CA VAL A 175 9.27 -8.14 2.25
C VAL A 175 8.64 -9.44 2.72
N ILE A 176 7.85 -9.42 3.82
CA ILE A 176 7.16 -10.60 4.35
C ILE A 176 6.16 -11.15 3.33
N ILE A 177 5.32 -10.30 2.73
CA ILE A 177 4.32 -10.72 1.72
C ILE A 177 5.01 -11.28 0.49
N HIS A 178 6.02 -10.57 -0.02
CA HIS A 178 6.78 -11.00 -1.20
C HIS A 178 7.44 -12.36 -0.99
N SER A 179 8.00 -12.61 0.19
CA SER A 179 8.67 -13.86 0.54
C SER A 179 7.68 -15.01 0.77
N SER A 180 6.60 -14.74 1.50
CA SER A 180 5.60 -15.77 1.83
C SER A 180 4.77 -16.20 0.63
N THR A 181 4.51 -15.30 -0.32
CA THR A 181 3.67 -15.59 -1.49
C THR A 181 4.43 -16.31 -2.61
N GLN A 182 5.71 -16.65 -2.40
CA GLN A 182 6.39 -17.66 -3.22
C GLN A 182 5.68 -19.02 -3.17
N LYS A 183 4.98 -19.30 -2.06
CA LYS A 183 4.03 -20.39 -1.91
C LYS A 183 2.63 -19.80 -1.69
N PRO A 184 1.91 -19.46 -2.78
CA PRO A 184 0.64 -18.77 -2.67
C PRO A 184 -0.37 -19.60 -1.84
N LEU A 185 -1.29 -18.89 -1.17
CA LEU A 185 -2.37 -19.50 -0.38
C LEU A 185 -1.90 -20.39 0.77
N THR A 186 -0.69 -20.18 1.31
CA THR A 186 -0.22 -20.89 2.50
C THR A 186 -1.23 -20.75 3.65
N GLY A 187 -1.78 -21.88 4.11
CA GLY A 187 -2.79 -21.94 5.17
C GLY A 187 -4.23 -22.10 4.69
N TYR A 188 -4.49 -22.14 3.39
CA TYR A 188 -5.76 -22.57 2.81
C TYR A 188 -5.65 -24.01 2.26
N ASP A 189 -6.75 -24.74 2.33
CA ASP A 189 -6.98 -25.95 1.54
C ASP A 189 -7.74 -25.50 0.28
N PHE A 190 -7.18 -25.65 -0.92
CA PHE A 190 -7.79 -25.05 -2.11
C PHE A 190 -7.84 -25.98 -3.31
N SER A 191 -8.89 -25.81 -4.12
CA SER A 191 -9.03 -26.41 -5.45
C SER A 191 -9.02 -25.31 -6.50
N ILE A 192 -8.38 -25.58 -7.63
CA ILE A 192 -8.37 -24.63 -8.74
C ILE A 192 -9.50 -24.98 -9.71
N LYS A 193 -10.32 -23.98 -10.01
CA LYS A 193 -11.33 -24.04 -11.06
C LYS A 193 -10.69 -23.63 -12.37
N GLU A 194 -10.67 -24.56 -13.31
CA GLU A 194 -10.28 -24.34 -14.72
C GLU A 194 -11.32 -23.48 -15.46
#